data_AF-A0A4P5TIK2-F1
#
_entry.id   AF-A0A4P5TIK2-F1
#
_cell.length_a   1.000
_cell.length_b   1.000
_cell.length_c   1.000
_cell.angle_alpha   90.00
_cell.angle_beta   90.00
_cell.angle_gamma   90.00
#
_symmetry.space_group_name_H-M   'P 1'
#
loop_
_entity.id
_entity.type
_entity.pdbx_description
1 polymer ?
#
loop_
_entity_poly.entity_id
_entity_poly.type
_entity_poly.pdbx_seq_one_letter_code
_entity_poly.pdbx_strand_id
1 'polypeptide(L)'
;MKARRMNVRLIWGVMFILLLYPIRANRDTALVYSARINNLSLVRLFLALGANPDGSLLAGPAIVSHENTQAIFYTLVEHGAKIPDKVVQDFVYRGNMPELLYCLNHGYTLTEQRKIGLLNCACRYHDAPYNFEMFRFFVEKGADINGKPDYPNYSNHDLPTVIWSTVVFDNWEAFQYLRAKGARLDINGKDAYGRTLPSMARKSSKILQYLLKNRNVRGKGDINDNTL
;
A
#
# COMPACT_ATOMS: atom_id res chain seq x y z
N MET A 1 -19.14 -29.92 4.37
CA MET A 1 -17.83 -29.51 3.81
C MET A 1 -16.80 -30.61 4.09
N LYS A 2 -16.41 -31.41 3.08
CA LYS A 2 -15.33 -32.40 3.21
C LYS A 2 -14.00 -31.71 2.95
N ALA A 3 -13.16 -31.59 3.98
CA ALA A 3 -11.76 -31.24 3.81
C ALA A 3 -11.10 -32.29 2.91
N ARG A 4 -10.55 -31.87 1.76
CA ARG A 4 -9.72 -32.76 0.92
C ARG A 4 -8.48 -33.12 1.74
N ARG A 5 -8.43 -34.35 2.26
CA ARG A 5 -7.20 -34.92 2.84
C ARG A 5 -6.16 -34.98 1.73
N MET A 6 -5.21 -34.06 1.76
CA MET A 6 -4.05 -34.09 0.88
C MET A 6 -3.24 -35.35 1.20
N ASN A 7 -2.97 -36.14 0.18
CA ASN A 7 -2.43 -37.49 0.34
C ASN A 7 -0.99 -37.42 0.86
N VAL A 8 -0.78 -37.84 2.11
CA VAL A 8 0.50 -37.76 2.82
C VAL A 8 1.61 -38.47 2.03
N ARG A 9 1.28 -39.55 1.32
CA ARG A 9 2.22 -40.25 0.41
C ARG A 9 2.71 -39.39 -0.76
N LEU A 10 1.88 -38.47 -1.26
CA LEU A 10 2.28 -37.52 -2.31
C LEU A 10 3.25 -36.47 -1.75
N ILE A 11 3.04 -36.04 -0.50
CA ILE A 11 3.92 -35.10 0.20
C ILE A 11 5.29 -35.75 0.40
N TRP A 12 5.35 -36.99 0.89
CA TRP A 12 6.60 -37.73 1.07
C TRP A 12 7.28 -38.09 -0.26
N GLY A 13 6.51 -38.48 -1.29
CA GLY A 13 7.06 -38.80 -2.61
C GLY A 13 7.69 -37.58 -3.29
N VAL A 14 7.06 -36.41 -3.19
CA VAL A 14 7.62 -35.15 -3.67
C VAL A 14 8.82 -34.73 -2.81
N MET A 15 8.76 -34.85 -1.47
CA MET A 15 9.90 -34.59 -0.59
C MET A 15 11.12 -35.46 -0.92
N PHE A 16 10.90 -36.75 -1.20
CA PHE A 16 11.95 -37.72 -1.47
C PHE A 16 12.64 -37.46 -2.82
N ILE A 17 11.88 -37.02 -3.84
CA ILE A 17 12.43 -36.63 -5.15
C ILE A 17 13.18 -35.29 -5.08
N LEU A 18 12.71 -34.33 -4.27
CA LEU A 18 13.35 -33.01 -4.10
C LEU A 18 14.65 -33.07 -3.29
N LEU A 19 14.82 -34.07 -2.41
CA LEU A 19 16.03 -34.27 -1.61
C LEU A 19 17.16 -34.99 -2.36
N LEU A 20 16.84 -35.83 -3.35
CA LEU A 20 17.82 -36.66 -4.07
C LEU A 20 18.36 -36.03 -5.38
N TYR A 21 17.71 -35.01 -5.92
CA TYR A 21 18.16 -34.30 -7.13
C TYR A 21 18.41 -32.81 -6.85
N PRO A 22 19.69 -32.37 -6.71
CA PRO A 22 20.05 -31.03 -6.26
C PRO A 22 19.99 -30.01 -7.40
N ILE A 23 18.84 -29.87 -8.05
CA ILE A 23 18.60 -28.76 -8.97
C ILE A 23 18.01 -27.63 -8.14
N ARG A 24 18.67 -26.48 -8.08
CA ARG A 24 18.25 -25.29 -7.31
C ARG A 24 16.75 -24.95 -7.50
N ALA A 25 16.24 -25.11 -8.72
CA ALA A 25 14.83 -24.88 -9.08
C ALA A 25 13.81 -25.71 -8.27
N ASN A 26 14.20 -26.91 -7.81
CA ASN A 26 13.36 -27.77 -6.97
C ASN A 26 13.17 -27.20 -5.56
N ARG A 27 14.18 -26.51 -5.02
CA ARG A 27 14.15 -25.94 -3.66
C ARG A 27 13.30 -24.68 -3.59
N ASP A 28 13.42 -23.81 -4.59
CA ASP A 28 12.62 -22.57 -4.69
C ASP A 28 11.13 -22.91 -4.83
N THR A 29 10.81 -23.90 -5.66
CA THR A 29 9.46 -24.42 -5.82
C THR A 29 8.92 -25.01 -4.51
N ALA A 30 9.73 -25.80 -3.80
CA ALA A 30 9.34 -26.39 -2.52
C ALA A 30 9.10 -25.34 -1.42
N LEU A 31 9.91 -24.29 -1.37
CA LEU A 31 9.70 -23.12 -0.51
C LEU A 31 8.36 -22.45 -0.81
N VAL A 32 8.04 -22.24 -2.11
CA VAL A 32 6.74 -21.67 -2.54
C VAL A 32 5.55 -22.48 -2.04
N TYR A 33 5.58 -23.81 -2.23
CA TYR A 33 4.51 -24.68 -1.75
C TYR A 33 4.39 -24.67 -0.22
N SER A 34 5.53 -24.68 0.50
CA SER A 34 5.56 -24.66 1.96
C SER A 34 4.91 -23.41 2.54
N ALA A 35 5.17 -22.25 1.94
CA ALA A 35 4.52 -21.01 2.33
C ALA A 35 3.02 -21.02 2.03
N ARG A 36 2.60 -21.55 0.87
CA ARG A 36 1.17 -21.64 0.48
C ARG A 36 0.34 -22.53 1.41
N ILE A 37 0.94 -23.56 2.00
CA ILE A 37 0.28 -24.42 2.98
C ILE A 37 0.48 -23.94 4.43
N ASN A 38 1.06 -22.75 4.61
CA ASN A 38 1.37 -22.14 5.90
C ASN A 38 2.22 -23.01 6.84
N ASN A 39 3.22 -23.71 6.29
CA ASN A 39 4.11 -24.57 7.08
C ASN A 39 5.46 -23.87 7.32
N LEU A 40 5.55 -23.14 8.43
CA LEU A 40 6.75 -22.40 8.82
C LEU A 40 7.98 -23.31 8.99
N SER A 41 7.81 -24.52 9.50
CA SER A 41 8.92 -25.46 9.70
C SER A 41 9.55 -25.88 8.37
N LEU A 42 8.72 -26.16 7.35
CA LEU A 42 9.22 -26.46 6.00
C LEU A 42 9.83 -25.22 5.32
N VAL A 43 9.26 -24.03 5.55
CA VAL A 43 9.86 -22.77 5.08
C VAL A 43 11.28 -22.61 5.61
N ARG A 44 11.47 -22.76 6.94
CA ARG A 44 12.79 -22.67 7.58
C ARG A 44 13.75 -23.74 7.05
N LEU A 45 13.27 -24.97 6.86
CA LEU A 45 14.08 -26.06 6.31
C LEU A 45 14.58 -25.72 4.90
N PHE A 46 13.70 -25.28 3.99
CA PHE A 46 14.11 -25.00 2.61
C PHE A 46 15.02 -23.77 2.51
N LEU A 47 14.81 -22.75 3.35
CA LEU A 47 15.73 -21.61 3.46
C LEU A 47 17.13 -22.06 3.95
N ALA A 48 17.19 -22.93 4.97
CA ALA A 48 18.45 -23.51 5.46
C ALA A 48 19.17 -24.34 4.38
N LEU A 49 18.43 -24.95 3.45
CA LEU A 49 18.96 -25.67 2.29
C LEU A 49 19.34 -24.75 1.12
N GLY A 50 19.31 -23.42 1.31
CA GLY A 50 19.69 -22.42 0.32
C GLY A 50 18.64 -22.17 -0.77
N ALA A 51 17.36 -22.44 -0.50
CA ALA A 51 16.28 -21.98 -1.37
C ALA A 51 16.30 -20.45 -1.45
N ASN A 52 16.05 -19.91 -2.64
CA ASN A 52 15.98 -18.49 -2.86
C ASN A 52 14.73 -17.90 -2.16
N PRO A 53 14.89 -16.98 -1.19
CA PRO A 53 13.75 -16.32 -0.56
C PRO A 53 13.02 -15.37 -1.53
N ASP A 54 13.72 -14.90 -2.58
CA ASP A 54 13.15 -14.15 -3.72
C ASP A 54 12.44 -15.12 -4.71
N GLY A 55 11.37 -15.75 -4.25
CA GLY A 55 10.36 -16.37 -5.10
C GLY A 55 9.12 -15.47 -5.18
N SER A 56 8.18 -15.72 -6.09
CA SER A 56 6.89 -15.02 -6.19
C SER A 56 5.96 -15.13 -4.96
N LEU A 57 6.52 -15.49 -3.81
CA LEU A 57 5.93 -15.70 -2.50
C LEU A 57 5.24 -14.43 -1.99
N LEU A 58 6.01 -13.37 -1.76
CA LEU A 58 5.52 -12.14 -1.12
C LEU A 58 4.52 -11.35 -2.00
N ALA A 59 4.50 -11.62 -3.31
CA ALA A 59 3.59 -10.95 -4.26
C ALA A 59 2.17 -11.56 -4.28
N GLY A 60 1.97 -12.73 -3.65
CA GLY A 60 0.66 -13.37 -3.58
C GLY A 60 -0.24 -12.71 -2.52
N PRO A 61 -1.54 -12.50 -2.81
CA PRO A 61 -2.49 -11.84 -1.90
C PRO A 61 -2.73 -12.54 -0.53
N ALA A 62 -2.02 -13.64 -0.24
CA ALA A 62 -2.24 -14.49 0.93
C ALA A 62 -1.16 -14.39 2.02
N ILE A 63 0.02 -13.80 1.77
CA ILE A 63 1.13 -13.84 2.75
C ILE A 63 0.98 -12.82 3.88
N VAL A 64 0.24 -11.73 3.68
CA VAL A 64 0.12 -10.67 4.71
C VAL A 64 -1.30 -10.41 5.20
N SER A 65 -2.30 -11.14 4.67
CA SER A 65 -3.71 -10.91 4.96
C SER A 65 -4.23 -11.62 6.21
N HIS A 66 -3.47 -12.57 6.78
CA HIS A 66 -3.87 -13.34 7.96
C HIS A 66 -2.73 -13.36 8.98
N GLU A 67 -3.03 -13.28 10.29
CA GLU A 67 -2.03 -13.37 11.39
C GLU A 67 -1.11 -14.59 11.21
N ASN A 68 -1.69 -15.70 10.78
CA ASN A 68 -0.99 -16.97 10.55
C ASN A 68 0.13 -16.90 9.51
N THR A 69 0.10 -15.97 8.54
CA THR A 69 1.11 -15.87 7.47
C THR A 69 2.19 -14.81 7.72
N GLN A 70 2.05 -13.99 8.78
CA GLN A 70 3.04 -12.98 9.18
C GLN A 70 4.39 -13.60 9.57
N ALA A 71 4.39 -14.72 10.29
CA ALA A 71 5.64 -15.39 10.68
C ALA A 71 6.47 -15.84 9.46
N ILE A 72 5.79 -16.23 8.38
CA ILE A 72 6.43 -16.59 7.11
C ILE A 72 6.98 -15.35 6.42
N PHE A 73 6.22 -14.23 6.40
CA PHE A 73 6.71 -12.95 5.90
C PHE A 73 8.02 -12.54 6.59
N TYR A 74 8.03 -12.47 7.92
CA TYR A 74 9.22 -12.09 8.69
C TYR A 74 10.40 -13.03 8.42
N THR A 75 10.14 -14.34 8.42
CA THR A 75 11.19 -15.34 8.16
C THR A 75 11.80 -15.17 6.77
N LEU A 76 10.99 -14.89 5.74
CA LEU A 76 11.50 -14.68 4.37
C LEU A 76 12.33 -13.40 4.28
N VAL A 77 11.87 -12.30 4.90
CA VAL A 77 12.59 -11.01 4.91
C VAL A 77 13.93 -11.13 5.66
N GLU A 78 13.96 -11.82 6.80
CA GLU A 78 15.18 -12.14 7.55
C GLU A 78 16.21 -12.91 6.71
N HIS A 79 15.76 -13.71 5.74
CA HIS A 79 16.63 -14.43 4.81
C HIS A 79 16.98 -13.63 3.55
N GLY A 80 16.54 -12.38 3.44
CA GLY A 80 16.87 -11.48 2.34
C GLY A 80 15.83 -11.40 1.23
N ALA A 81 14.58 -11.82 1.47
CA ALA A 81 13.50 -11.61 0.52
C ALA A 81 13.26 -10.10 0.28
N LYS A 82 13.15 -9.71 -0.98
CA LYS A 82 12.76 -8.35 -1.39
C LYS A 82 11.30 -8.09 -1.04
N ILE A 83 11.07 -7.01 -0.32
CA ILE A 83 9.74 -6.59 0.11
C ILE A 83 8.99 -5.95 -1.09
N PRO A 84 7.87 -6.52 -1.56
CA PRO A 84 7.12 -5.97 -2.68
C PRO A 84 6.31 -4.73 -2.30
N ASP A 85 6.14 -3.80 -3.24
CA ASP A 85 5.34 -2.58 -3.04
C ASP A 85 3.90 -2.88 -2.62
N LYS A 86 3.32 -3.95 -3.16
CA LYS A 86 1.94 -4.37 -2.84
C LYS A 86 1.78 -4.76 -1.37
N VAL A 87 2.81 -5.34 -0.75
CA VAL A 87 2.79 -5.70 0.68
C VAL A 87 2.78 -4.43 1.54
N VAL A 88 3.68 -3.49 1.23
CA VAL A 88 3.76 -2.21 1.96
C VAL A 88 2.49 -1.39 1.77
N GLN A 89 1.92 -1.38 0.56
CA GLN A 89 0.63 -0.72 0.29
C GLN A 89 -0.52 -1.33 1.12
N ASP A 90 -0.57 -2.66 1.31
CA ASP A 90 -1.60 -3.29 2.16
C ASP A 90 -1.43 -2.90 3.63
N PHE A 91 -0.20 -2.87 4.15
CA PHE A 91 0.07 -2.36 5.51
C PHE A 91 -0.36 -0.91 5.68
N VAL A 92 -0.03 -0.06 4.71
CA VAL A 92 -0.43 1.36 4.73
C VAL A 92 -1.94 1.52 4.62
N TYR A 93 -2.59 0.78 3.72
CA TYR A 93 -4.04 0.80 3.56
C TYR A 93 -4.79 0.42 4.84
N ARG A 94 -4.22 -0.50 5.63
CA ARG A 94 -4.75 -0.96 6.92
C ARG A 94 -4.35 -0.09 8.11
N GLY A 95 -3.55 0.96 7.91
CA GLY A 95 -3.06 1.80 9.02
C GLY A 95 -2.00 1.12 9.90
N ASN A 96 -1.32 0.08 9.41
CA ASN A 96 -0.41 -0.74 10.20
C ASN A 96 1.04 -0.21 10.29
N MET A 97 1.28 0.72 11.21
CA MET A 97 2.58 1.43 11.33
C MET A 97 3.76 0.53 11.70
N PRO A 98 3.65 -0.42 12.65
CA PRO A 98 4.76 -1.30 13.00
C PRO A 98 5.30 -2.08 11.79
N GLU A 99 4.42 -2.58 10.92
CA GLU A 99 4.78 -3.36 9.74
C GLU A 99 5.42 -2.50 8.66
N LEU A 100 4.95 -1.26 8.48
CA LEU A 100 5.63 -0.27 7.63
C LEU A 100 7.06 -0.03 8.14
N LEU A 101 7.23 0.25 9.43
CA LEU A 101 8.54 0.50 10.03
C LEU A 101 9.46 -0.73 9.94
N TYR A 102 8.91 -1.93 10.15
CA TYR A 102 9.63 -3.18 9.93
C TYR A 102 10.16 -3.26 8.50
N CYS A 103 9.32 -2.98 7.49
CA CYS A 103 9.75 -3.03 6.10
C CYS A 103 10.88 -2.04 5.81
N LEU A 104 10.77 -0.80 6.31
CA LEU A 104 11.80 0.23 6.15
C LEU A 104 13.13 -0.18 6.78
N ASN A 105 13.08 -0.81 7.96
CA ASN A 105 14.26 -1.31 8.66
C ASN A 105 14.88 -2.54 7.99
N HIS A 106 14.15 -3.23 7.09
CA HIS A 106 14.59 -4.44 6.39
C HIS A 106 14.73 -4.22 4.87
N GLY A 107 15.17 -3.03 4.46
CA GLY A 107 15.62 -2.77 3.09
C GLY A 107 14.54 -2.28 2.13
N TYR A 108 13.30 -2.06 2.58
CA TYR A 108 12.31 -1.36 1.75
C TYR A 108 12.68 0.13 1.62
N THR A 109 12.99 0.56 0.40
CA THR A 109 13.41 1.95 0.13
C THR A 109 12.26 2.83 -0.33
N LEU A 110 12.10 3.99 0.32
CA LEU A 110 11.16 5.05 -0.06
C LEU A 110 11.73 5.92 -1.18
N THR A 111 11.51 5.50 -2.43
CA THR A 111 11.74 6.37 -3.60
C THR A 111 10.70 7.49 -3.65
N GLU A 112 10.97 8.59 -4.38
CA GLU A 112 10.01 9.69 -4.53
C GLU A 112 8.63 9.20 -5.00
N GLN A 113 8.61 8.38 -6.04
CA GLN A 113 7.35 7.83 -6.57
C GLN A 113 6.61 6.96 -5.55
N ARG A 114 7.34 6.15 -4.78
CA ARG A 114 6.74 5.34 -3.70
C ARG A 114 6.16 6.20 -2.61
N LYS A 115 6.85 7.27 -2.20
CA LYS A 115 6.34 8.21 -1.19
C LYS A 115 5.00 8.80 -1.61
N ILE A 116 4.87 9.23 -2.87
CA ILE A 116 3.60 9.78 -3.40
C ILE A 116 2.51 8.70 -3.42
N GLY A 117 2.82 7.50 -3.91
CA GLY A 117 1.89 6.37 -3.95
C GLY A 117 1.40 5.93 -2.57
N LEU A 118 2.30 5.85 -1.58
CA LEU A 118 1.97 5.47 -0.20
C LEU A 118 1.23 6.59 0.54
N LEU A 119 1.59 7.86 0.31
CA LEU A 119 0.82 9.00 0.82
C LEU A 119 -0.63 8.96 0.32
N ASN A 120 -0.83 8.69 -0.97
CA ASN A 120 -2.14 8.49 -1.55
C ASN A 120 -2.88 7.28 -0.95
N CYS A 121 -2.18 6.16 -0.73
CA CYS A 121 -2.74 4.97 -0.09
C CYS A 121 -3.24 5.26 1.34
N ALA A 122 -2.46 5.97 2.14
CA ALA A 122 -2.80 6.39 3.49
C ALA A 122 -4.01 7.35 3.55
N CYS A 123 -4.42 7.94 2.41
CA CYS A 123 -5.62 8.78 2.36
C CYS A 123 -6.92 7.97 2.24
N ARG A 124 -6.87 6.72 1.74
CA ARG A 124 -8.06 5.99 1.23
C ARG A 124 -8.98 5.43 2.31
N TYR A 125 -8.47 5.16 3.50
CA TYR A 125 -9.20 4.45 4.54
C TYR A 125 -9.61 5.41 5.67
N HIS A 126 -10.91 5.53 5.91
CA HIS A 126 -11.50 6.55 6.79
C HIS A 126 -11.78 6.06 8.23
N ASP A 127 -11.71 4.76 8.50
CA ASP A 127 -12.26 4.17 9.74
C ASP A 127 -11.29 4.17 10.94
N ALA A 128 -10.15 4.88 10.89
CA ALA A 128 -9.25 4.88 12.04
C ALA A 128 -8.32 6.11 12.13
N PRO A 129 -8.02 6.61 13.35
CA PRO A 129 -7.02 7.66 13.58
C PRO A 129 -5.61 7.27 13.12
N TYR A 130 -5.29 5.97 13.13
CA TYR A 130 -4.00 5.41 12.70
C TYR A 130 -3.59 5.81 11.28
N ASN A 131 -4.56 6.01 10.38
CA ASN A 131 -4.24 6.31 9.00
C ASN A 131 -3.76 7.77 8.79
N PHE A 132 -4.17 8.70 9.67
CA PHE A 132 -3.68 10.07 9.59
C PHE A 132 -2.23 10.22 10.06
N GLU A 133 -1.80 9.44 11.05
CA GLU A 133 -0.38 9.40 11.46
C GLU A 133 0.51 8.89 10.34
N MET A 134 0.08 7.84 9.64
CA MET A 134 0.75 7.36 8.42
C MET A 134 0.80 8.42 7.33
N PHE A 135 -0.33 9.07 7.07
CA PHE A 135 -0.40 10.14 6.09
C PHE A 135 0.62 11.23 6.39
N ARG A 136 0.68 11.66 7.66
CA ARG A 136 1.66 12.65 8.15
C ARG A 136 3.09 12.17 7.97
N PHE A 137 3.37 10.92 8.35
CA PHE A 137 4.69 10.31 8.22
C PHE A 137 5.24 10.43 6.79
N PHE A 138 4.43 10.14 5.76
CA PHE A 138 4.90 10.26 4.38
C PHE A 138 5.15 11.70 3.93
N VAL A 139 4.29 12.65 4.34
CA VAL A 139 4.54 14.08 4.07
C VAL A 139 5.83 14.55 4.75
N GLU A 140 6.06 14.15 6.00
CA GLU A 140 7.25 14.51 6.77
C GLU A 140 8.53 13.83 6.25
N LYS A 141 8.41 12.67 5.58
CA LYS A 141 9.49 12.04 4.80
C LYS A 141 9.69 12.67 3.43
N GLY A 142 9.05 13.81 3.16
CA GLY A 142 9.23 14.59 1.94
C GLY A 142 8.56 13.97 0.72
N ALA A 143 7.41 13.32 0.88
CA ALA A 143 6.57 13.01 -0.27
C ALA A 143 6.17 14.31 -0.99
N ASP A 144 6.26 14.34 -2.32
CA ASP A 144 5.74 15.47 -3.08
C ASP A 144 4.22 15.55 -2.95
N ILE A 145 3.75 16.51 -2.15
CA ILE A 145 2.32 16.75 -1.88
C ILE A 145 1.54 17.20 -3.12
N ASN A 146 2.23 17.70 -4.15
CA ASN A 146 1.66 18.05 -5.45
C ASN A 146 1.95 16.99 -6.51
N GLY A 147 2.57 15.87 -6.13
CA GLY A 147 2.91 14.76 -7.00
C GLY A 147 1.66 14.04 -7.50
N LYS A 148 1.75 13.52 -8.72
CA LYS A 148 0.70 12.70 -9.32
C LYS A 148 0.79 11.28 -8.73
N PRO A 149 -0.23 10.79 -8.01
CA PRO A 149 -0.21 9.45 -7.48
C PRO A 149 -0.29 8.41 -8.60
N ASP A 150 0.54 7.38 -8.51
CA ASP A 150 0.31 6.16 -9.28
C ASP A 150 -0.86 5.41 -8.68
N TYR A 151 -1.84 5.10 -9.51
CA TYR A 151 -2.92 4.20 -9.18
C TYR A 151 -2.57 2.81 -9.68
N PRO A 152 -2.19 1.86 -8.81
CA PRO A 152 -2.16 0.47 -9.23
C PRO A 152 -3.61 0.05 -9.53
N ASN A 153 -3.95 -0.14 -10.81
CA ASN A 153 -5.04 -0.90 -11.46
C ASN A 153 -6.44 -1.06 -10.81
N TYR A 154 -6.73 -0.44 -9.66
CA TYR A 154 -7.88 -0.70 -8.80
C TYR A 154 -8.80 0.53 -8.66
N SER A 155 -8.53 1.61 -9.40
CA SER A 155 -9.35 2.82 -9.38
C SER A 155 -9.38 3.49 -10.76
N ASN A 156 -10.58 3.73 -11.28
CA ASN A 156 -10.84 4.47 -12.53
C ASN A 156 -10.68 5.99 -12.33
N HIS A 157 -9.68 6.39 -11.55
CA HIS A 157 -9.46 7.77 -11.15
C HIS A 157 -8.03 8.12 -11.52
N ASP A 158 -7.87 8.84 -12.62
CA ASP A 158 -6.60 9.50 -12.96
C ASP A 158 -6.55 10.85 -12.24
N LEU A 159 -6.33 10.82 -10.93
CA LEU A 159 -6.34 12.04 -10.12
C LEU A 159 -5.03 12.84 -10.33
N PRO A 160 -5.12 14.15 -10.60
CA PRO A 160 -3.94 14.99 -10.83
C PRO A 160 -2.94 15.06 -9.67
N THR A 161 -3.42 15.12 -8.42
CA THR A 161 -2.56 15.27 -7.22
C THR A 161 -3.19 14.60 -5.99
N VAL A 162 -2.40 14.35 -4.94
CA VAL A 162 -2.87 13.71 -3.70
C VAL A 162 -4.03 14.45 -3.03
N ILE A 163 -4.12 15.79 -3.15
CA ILE A 163 -5.25 16.53 -2.58
C ILE A 163 -6.59 16.14 -3.22
N TRP A 164 -6.62 15.67 -4.48
CA TRP A 164 -7.84 15.13 -5.09
C TRP A 164 -8.34 13.88 -4.37
N SER A 165 -7.42 13.01 -3.92
CA SER A 165 -7.78 11.81 -3.15
C SER A 165 -8.47 12.18 -1.84
N THR A 166 -8.00 13.22 -1.14
CA THR A 166 -8.64 13.67 0.12
C THR A 166 -10.10 14.08 -0.10
N VAL A 167 -10.42 14.63 -1.28
CA VAL A 167 -11.80 14.99 -1.66
C VAL A 167 -12.64 13.76 -2.00
N VAL A 168 -12.09 12.83 -2.79
CA VAL A 168 -12.78 11.61 -3.21
C VAL A 168 -13.10 10.71 -2.01
N PHE A 169 -12.18 10.61 -1.05
CA PHE A 169 -12.33 9.78 0.15
C PHE A 169 -12.90 10.55 1.35
N ASP A 170 -13.30 11.80 1.18
CA ASP A 170 -13.89 12.66 2.23
C ASP A 170 -13.03 12.75 3.52
N ASN A 171 -11.71 12.85 3.36
CA ASN A 171 -10.76 12.90 4.46
C ASN A 171 -10.40 14.36 4.79
N TRP A 172 -11.21 14.98 5.67
CA TRP A 172 -11.10 16.40 6.03
C TRP A 172 -9.78 16.73 6.74
N GLU A 173 -9.30 15.84 7.61
CA GLU A 173 -8.06 15.99 8.37
C GLU A 173 -6.85 16.00 7.43
N ALA A 174 -6.77 15.04 6.50
CA ALA A 174 -5.73 15.01 5.47
C ALA A 174 -5.81 16.21 4.53
N PHE A 175 -7.02 16.63 4.12
CA PHE A 175 -7.22 17.81 3.29
C PHE A 175 -6.66 19.07 3.97
N GLN A 176 -7.05 19.33 5.23
CA GLN A 176 -6.55 20.47 5.99
C GLN A 176 -5.03 20.42 6.15
N TYR A 177 -4.48 19.26 6.49
CA TYR A 177 -3.04 19.09 6.67
C TYR A 177 -2.27 19.40 5.38
N LEU A 178 -2.71 18.87 4.23
CA LEU A 178 -2.10 19.20 2.95
C LEU A 178 -2.19 20.69 2.62
N ARG A 179 -3.34 21.32 2.86
CA ARG A 179 -3.51 22.77 2.65
C ARG A 179 -2.55 23.58 3.52
N ALA A 180 -2.42 23.22 4.80
CA ALA A 180 -1.47 23.85 5.72
C ALA A 180 0.00 23.65 5.30
N LYS A 181 0.32 22.54 4.63
CA LYS A 181 1.63 22.28 4.02
C LYS A 181 1.83 22.93 2.65
N GLY A 182 0.87 23.72 2.17
CA GLY A 182 0.99 24.46 0.91
C GLY A 182 0.62 23.64 -0.33
N ALA A 183 -0.16 22.56 -0.20
CA ALA A 183 -0.64 21.81 -1.34
C ALA A 183 -1.49 22.71 -2.26
N ARG A 184 -1.14 22.70 -3.55
CA ARG A 184 -1.82 23.47 -4.58
C ARG A 184 -3.23 22.91 -4.77
N LEU A 185 -4.18 23.83 -4.88
CA LEU A 185 -5.58 23.51 -5.05
C LEU A 185 -6.13 24.28 -6.25
N ASP A 186 -6.35 23.55 -7.34
CA ASP A 186 -7.11 24.06 -8.48
C ASP A 186 -8.54 23.52 -8.40
N ILE A 187 -9.44 24.37 -7.90
CA ILE A 187 -10.87 24.04 -7.72
C ILE A 187 -11.58 23.87 -9.07
N ASN A 188 -11.09 24.55 -10.11
CA ASN A 188 -11.65 24.51 -11.46
C ASN A 188 -10.91 23.51 -12.37
N GLY A 189 -9.77 23.01 -11.91
CA GLY A 189 -8.99 21.97 -12.56
C GLY A 189 -9.83 20.73 -12.82
N LYS A 190 -9.44 20.01 -13.87
CA LYS A 190 -10.15 18.81 -14.34
C LYS A 190 -9.23 17.60 -14.30
N ASP A 191 -9.79 16.45 -13.96
CA ASP A 191 -9.12 15.17 -14.18
C ASP A 191 -9.18 14.75 -15.67
N ALA A 192 -8.61 13.59 -15.99
CA ALA A 192 -8.61 13.05 -17.36
C ALA A 192 -10.01 12.78 -17.93
N TYR A 193 -11.04 12.75 -17.10
CA TYR A 193 -12.44 12.55 -17.50
C TYR A 193 -13.22 13.88 -17.53
N GLY A 194 -12.55 15.02 -17.37
CA GLY A 194 -13.18 16.34 -17.38
C GLY A 194 -13.93 16.70 -16.09
N ARG A 195 -13.82 15.90 -15.03
CA ARG A 195 -14.49 16.12 -13.74
C ARG A 195 -13.72 17.14 -12.92
N THR A 196 -14.43 18.02 -12.22
CA THR A 196 -13.84 19.00 -11.30
C THR A 196 -13.77 18.46 -9.88
N LEU A 197 -12.88 19.01 -9.05
CA LEU A 197 -12.76 18.62 -7.64
C LEU A 197 -14.11 18.61 -6.89
N PRO A 198 -14.94 19.68 -6.95
CA PRO A 198 -16.22 19.71 -6.25
C PRO A 198 -17.20 18.63 -6.75
N SER A 199 -17.15 18.27 -8.04
CA SER A 199 -18.06 17.27 -8.62
C SER A 199 -17.82 15.85 -8.12
N MET A 200 -16.64 15.59 -7.55
CA MET A 200 -16.27 14.29 -6.99
C MET A 200 -16.46 14.21 -5.48
N ALA A 201 -16.66 15.34 -4.81
CA ALA A 201 -16.82 15.38 -3.36
C ALA A 201 -18.18 14.79 -2.94
N ARG A 202 -18.23 14.16 -1.76
CA ARG A 202 -19.50 13.73 -1.17
C ARG A 202 -20.39 14.96 -0.92
N LYS A 203 -21.68 14.85 -1.28
CA LYS A 203 -22.65 15.98 -1.22
C LYS A 203 -22.73 16.70 0.13
N SER A 204 -22.49 16.00 1.24
CA SER A 204 -22.55 16.56 2.59
C SER A 204 -21.18 16.76 3.25
N SER A 205 -20.09 16.63 2.50
CA SER A 205 -18.72 16.75 3.04
C SER A 205 -18.40 18.19 3.45
N LYS A 206 -17.61 18.34 4.52
CA LYS A 206 -16.98 19.63 4.89
C LYS A 206 -16.06 20.14 3.77
N ILE A 207 -15.37 19.22 3.08
CA ILE A 207 -14.53 19.54 1.93
C ILE A 207 -15.37 20.20 0.83
N LEU A 208 -16.52 19.64 0.44
CA LEU A 208 -17.35 20.25 -0.60
C LEU A 208 -17.80 21.66 -0.22
N GLN A 209 -18.23 21.88 1.03
CA GLN A 209 -18.61 23.22 1.51
C GLN A 209 -17.44 24.21 1.39
N TYR A 210 -16.24 23.79 1.80
CA TYR A 210 -15.01 24.58 1.64
C TYR A 210 -14.76 24.90 0.16
N LEU A 211 -14.84 23.91 -0.73
CA LEU A 211 -14.58 24.09 -2.16
C LEU A 211 -15.58 25.04 -2.81
N LEU A 212 -16.89 24.88 -2.52
CA LEU A 212 -17.94 25.75 -3.08
C LEU A 212 -17.80 27.20 -2.60
N LYS A 213 -17.48 27.40 -1.32
CA LYS A 213 -17.23 28.73 -0.76
C LYS A 213 -16.06 29.41 -1.48
N ASN A 214 -14.94 28.70 -1.66
CA ASN A 214 -13.73 29.26 -2.26
C ASN A 214 -13.79 29.35 -3.80
N ARG A 215 -14.65 28.58 -4.46
CA ARG A 215 -14.89 28.67 -5.92
C ARG A 215 -15.45 30.04 -6.29
N ASN A 216 -16.40 30.54 -5.50
CA ASN A 216 -17.10 31.80 -5.76
C ASN A 216 -16.25 33.03 -5.41
N VAL A 217 -15.27 32.89 -4.52
CA VAL A 217 -14.36 33.98 -4.13
C VAL A 217 -13.40 34.32 -5.28
N ARG A 218 -12.87 33.33 -6.01
CA ARG A 218 -11.98 33.57 -7.16
C ARG A 218 -12.72 33.98 -8.45
N GLY A 219 -14.04 33.80 -8.51
CA GLY A 219 -14.88 34.27 -9.63
C GLY A 219 -15.33 35.72 -9.48
N LYS A 220 -15.13 36.33 -8.31
CA LYS A 220 -15.20 37.78 -8.11
C LYS A 220 -13.76 38.27 -8.13
N GLY A 221 -13.41 39.11 -9.11
CA GLY A 221 -12.04 39.51 -9.39
C GLY A 221 -11.22 39.87 -8.16
N ASP A 222 -9.94 39.50 -8.22
CA ASP A 222 -8.86 39.84 -7.30
C ASP A 222 -9.18 40.90 -6.25
N ILE A 223 -9.26 40.47 -5.01
CA ILE A 223 -8.82 41.29 -3.88
C ILE A 223 -7.87 40.43 -3.06
N ASN A 224 -6.61 40.83 -3.14
CA ASN A 224 -5.52 40.40 -2.26
C ASN A 224 -6.04 40.28 -0.83
N ASP A 225 -5.91 39.10 -0.22
CA ASP A 225 -5.76 39.06 1.22
C ASP A 225 -4.78 37.98 1.63
N ASN A 226 -3.58 38.45 1.95
CA ASN A 226 -2.63 37.75 2.79
C ASN A 226 -3.23 37.71 4.19
N THR A 227 -3.87 36.61 4.59
CA THR A 227 -4.11 36.35 6.02
C THR A 227 -4.26 34.86 6.28
N LEU A 228 -3.51 34.43 7.30
CA LEU A 228 -3.32 33.10 7.86
C LEU A 228 -4.63 32.43 8.32
#